data_AF-A0A239SRU5-F1
#
_entry.id   AF-A0A239SRU5-F1
#
_cell.length_a   1.000
_cell.length_b   1.000
_cell.length_c   1.000
_cell.angle_alpha   90.00
_cell.angle_beta   90.00
_cell.angle_gamma   90.00
#
_symmetry.space_group_name_H-M   'P 1'
#
loop_
_entity.id
_entity.type
_entity.pdbx_description
1 polymer ?
#
loop_
_entity_poly.entity_id
_entity_poly.type
_entity_poly.pdbx_seq_one_letter_code
_entity_poly.pdbx_strand_id
1 'polypeptide(L)'
;MSSACPFQAITDRSSLEGTAYVEVMAGAYTNRCWNNGSLFFEEEVFGYIEPTIEKYKSSYDHYAFTQISMPDWEKIIKALAEIRSELEDETFRPTMLERIGFLFIDSKARFTENLNTNCVALGAMISQIETWTSDNQCGHDCVTILGL
;
A
#
# COMPACT_ATOMS: atom_id res chain seq x y z
N MET A 1 -24.38 7.00 9.68
CA MET A 1 -23.25 7.58 8.92
C MET A 1 -22.33 6.42 8.61
N SER A 2 -22.13 6.10 7.34
CA SER A 2 -21.19 5.05 6.96
C SER A 2 -19.79 5.56 7.31
N SER A 3 -19.10 4.94 8.26
CA SER A 3 -17.67 5.18 8.41
C SER A 3 -17.02 4.74 7.11
N ALA A 4 -16.40 5.67 6.39
CA ALA A 4 -15.52 5.34 5.29
C ALA A 4 -14.42 4.39 5.83
N CYS A 5 -14.00 3.41 5.02
CA CYS A 5 -12.89 2.55 5.38
C CYS A 5 -11.64 3.44 5.55
N PRO A 6 -10.99 3.47 6.73
CA PRO A 6 -9.93 4.45 7.00
C PRO A 6 -8.71 4.22 6.12
N PHE A 7 -8.52 2.99 5.62
CA PHE A 7 -7.41 2.61 4.75
C PHE A 7 -8.00 2.10 3.45
N GLN A 8 -7.80 2.84 2.36
CA GLN A 8 -8.35 2.49 1.05
C GLN A 8 -7.40 2.94 -0.05
N ALA A 9 -7.23 2.08 -1.07
CA ALA A 9 -6.66 2.48 -2.34
C ALA A 9 -7.72 3.27 -3.14
N ILE A 10 -7.40 4.51 -3.46
CA ILE A 10 -8.23 5.39 -4.28
C ILE A 10 -7.95 5.06 -5.75
N THR A 11 -9.01 4.86 -6.54
CA THR A 11 -8.92 4.53 -7.97
C THR A 11 -9.56 5.58 -8.87
N ASP A 12 -10.48 6.37 -8.32
CA ASP A 12 -11.07 7.52 -9.01
C ASP A 12 -10.25 8.78 -8.71
N ARG A 13 -9.55 9.28 -9.72
CA ARG A 13 -8.78 10.52 -9.62
C ARG A 13 -9.63 11.72 -9.19
N SER A 14 -10.94 11.71 -9.48
CA SER A 14 -11.82 12.83 -9.12
C SER A 14 -12.07 12.94 -7.61
N SER A 15 -11.74 11.90 -6.83
CA SER A 15 -11.85 11.91 -5.37
C SER A 15 -10.56 12.34 -4.67
N LEU A 16 -9.52 12.72 -5.40
CA LEU A 16 -8.26 13.19 -4.81
C LEU A 16 -8.39 14.66 -4.41
N GLU A 17 -7.99 14.97 -3.18
CA GLU A 17 -7.97 16.33 -2.65
C GLU A 17 -6.52 16.80 -2.45
N GLY A 18 -6.07 17.75 -3.28
CA GLY A 18 -4.68 18.21 -3.26
C GLY A 18 -3.74 17.31 -4.07
N THR A 19 -2.47 17.22 -3.65
CA THR A 19 -1.41 16.54 -4.42
C THR A 19 -0.58 15.53 -3.62
N ALA A 20 -0.86 15.37 -2.32
CA ALA A 20 -0.05 14.54 -1.43
C ALA A 20 -0.53 13.08 -1.44
N TYR A 21 -0.33 12.39 -2.56
CA TYR A 21 -0.69 10.97 -2.71
C TYR A 21 0.44 10.10 -3.26
N VAL A 22 0.62 8.98 -2.55
CA VAL A 22 1.09 7.67 -3.01
C VAL A 22 0.61 7.22 -4.38
N GLU A 23 1.30 7.32 -5.52
CA GLU A 23 0.82 6.66 -6.76
C GLU A 23 1.52 5.32 -7.02
N VAL A 24 0.75 4.24 -7.14
CA VAL A 24 1.24 2.93 -7.62
C VAL A 24 0.67 2.70 -9.02
N MET A 25 1.57 2.69 -10.02
CA MET A 25 1.21 2.54 -11.43
C MET A 25 1.79 1.27 -12.05
N ALA A 26 1.06 0.69 -12.99
CA ALA A 26 1.56 -0.43 -13.77
C ALA A 26 2.50 0.08 -14.88
N GLY A 27 3.64 -0.59 -15.05
CA GLY A 27 4.65 -0.22 -16.03
C GLY A 27 5.65 0.83 -15.55
N ALA A 28 6.53 1.23 -16.48
CA ALA A 28 7.61 2.17 -16.23
C ALA A 28 7.09 3.61 -16.17
N TYR A 29 7.76 4.45 -15.38
CA TYR A 29 7.43 5.87 -15.32
C TYR A 29 7.65 6.57 -16.68
N THR A 30 6.60 7.18 -17.22
CA THR A 30 6.63 7.87 -18.52
C THR A 30 6.57 9.40 -18.39
N ASN A 31 7.16 9.97 -17.34
CA ASN A 31 7.11 11.43 -17.04
C ASN A 31 5.67 11.97 -16.86
N ARG A 32 4.79 11.15 -16.30
CA ARG A 32 3.40 11.51 -16.03
C ARG A 32 2.94 10.91 -14.71
N CYS A 33 2.35 11.76 -13.87
CA CYS A 33 1.62 11.35 -12.67
C CYS A 33 0.11 11.31 -12.95
N TRP A 34 -0.64 10.77 -12.02
CA TRP A 34 -2.10 10.66 -12.05
C TRP A 34 -2.57 9.80 -13.24
N ASN A 35 -1.93 8.65 -13.42
CA ASN A 35 -2.22 7.76 -14.53
C ASN A 35 -3.57 7.05 -14.33
N ASN A 36 -4.25 6.82 -15.45
CA ASN A 36 -5.50 6.06 -15.43
C ASN A 36 -5.20 4.62 -15.04
N GLY A 37 -5.98 4.08 -14.12
CA GLY A 37 -5.80 2.72 -13.64
C GLY A 37 -4.72 2.58 -12.58
N SER A 38 -4.08 3.66 -12.11
CA SER A 38 -3.22 3.60 -10.92
C SER A 38 -4.03 3.43 -9.64
N LEU A 39 -3.36 3.00 -8.58
CA LEU A 39 -3.83 3.15 -7.20
C LEU A 39 -3.22 4.40 -6.60
N PHE A 40 -4.03 5.13 -5.82
CA PHE A 40 -3.60 6.30 -5.06
C PHE A 40 -3.79 6.07 -3.57
N PHE A 41 -2.85 6.51 -2.75
CA PHE A 41 -2.86 6.33 -1.30
C PHE A 41 -2.52 7.64 -0.60
N GLU A 42 -3.22 7.95 0.49
CA GLU A 42 -2.72 8.96 1.41
C GLU A 42 -1.36 8.51 1.99
N GLU A 43 -0.49 9.47 2.28
CA GLU A 43 0.88 9.23 2.76
C GLU A 43 0.93 8.26 3.95
N GLU A 44 0.13 8.54 4.99
CA GLU A 44 0.06 7.71 6.19
C GLU A 44 -0.40 6.28 5.88
N VAL A 45 -1.38 6.17 4.99
CA VAL A 45 -2.02 4.90 4.64
C VAL A 45 -1.05 4.02 3.85
N PHE A 46 -0.27 4.61 2.94
CA PHE A 46 0.79 3.90 2.23
C PHE A 46 1.91 3.46 3.19
N GLY A 47 2.23 4.30 4.18
CA GLY A 47 3.23 4.03 5.21
C GLY A 47 3.08 2.67 5.90
N TYR A 48 1.85 2.14 6.04
CA TYR A 48 1.62 0.82 6.65
C TYR A 48 2.31 -0.32 5.89
N ILE A 49 2.47 -0.23 4.57
CA ILE A 49 3.04 -1.32 3.75
C ILE A 49 4.49 -1.09 3.33
N GLU A 50 5.04 0.10 3.55
CA GLU A 50 6.41 0.46 3.15
C GLU A 50 7.50 -0.48 3.67
N PRO A 51 7.48 -0.95 4.94
CA PRO A 51 8.50 -1.89 5.40
C PRO A 51 8.55 -3.20 4.61
N THR A 52 7.40 -3.63 4.08
CA THR A 52 7.36 -4.82 3.22
C THR A 52 7.98 -4.52 1.85
N ILE A 53 7.76 -3.32 1.30
CA ILE A 53 8.37 -2.90 0.03
C ILE A 53 9.89 -2.79 0.19
N GLU A 54 10.36 -2.09 1.22
CA GLU A 54 11.80 -1.90 1.52
C GLU A 54 12.57 -3.22 1.64
N LYS A 55 11.93 -4.23 2.25
CA LYS A 55 12.50 -5.58 2.40
C LYS A 55 12.88 -6.23 1.06
N TYR A 56 12.10 -6.01 0.00
CA TYR A 56 12.34 -6.61 -1.32
C TYR A 56 12.94 -5.62 -2.32
N LYS A 57 12.84 -4.32 -2.05
CA LYS A 57 13.42 -3.24 -2.86
C LYS A 57 14.18 -2.30 -1.93
N SER A 58 15.43 -2.62 -1.63
CA SER A 58 16.28 -1.84 -0.72
C SER A 58 16.61 -0.42 -1.23
N SER A 59 16.33 -0.13 -2.51
CA SER A 59 16.50 1.20 -3.09
C SER A 59 15.20 2.02 -3.09
N TYR A 60 14.13 1.51 -2.46
CA TYR A 60 12.91 2.26 -2.25
C TYR A 60 13.19 3.47 -1.35
N ASP A 61 12.59 4.60 -1.72
CA ASP A 61 12.66 5.84 -0.97
C ASP A 61 11.27 6.50 -1.07
N HIS A 62 10.75 6.92 0.08
CA HIS A 62 9.41 7.47 0.24
C HIS A 62 9.15 8.71 -0.63
N TYR A 63 10.18 9.47 -0.97
CA TYR A 63 10.12 10.71 -1.75
C TYR A 63 10.63 10.53 -3.19
N ALA A 64 10.92 9.30 -3.61
CA ALA A 64 11.48 9.01 -4.92
C ALA A 64 10.55 8.15 -5.77
N PHE A 65 10.80 8.19 -7.09
CA PHE A 65 10.17 7.25 -8.01
C PHE A 65 10.95 5.96 -8.01
N THR A 66 10.27 4.88 -7.61
CA THR A 66 10.85 3.57 -7.46
C THR A 66 10.20 2.61 -8.45
N GLN A 67 10.94 2.23 -9.49
CA GLN A 67 10.54 1.15 -10.38
C GLN A 67 10.95 -0.21 -9.79
N ILE A 68 9.99 -1.12 -9.72
CA ILE A 68 10.11 -2.47 -9.15
C ILE A 68 9.80 -3.47 -10.27
N SER A 69 10.70 -4.44 -10.48
CA SER A 69 10.46 -5.49 -11.47
C SER A 69 9.21 -6.30 -11.09
N MET A 70 8.44 -6.79 -12.05
CA MET A 70 7.25 -7.60 -11.74
C MET A 70 7.59 -8.83 -10.85
N PRO A 71 8.70 -9.56 -11.08
CA PRO A 71 9.08 -10.65 -10.17
C PRO A 71 9.38 -10.22 -8.73
N ASP A 72 9.89 -9.01 -8.49
CA ASP A 72 10.08 -8.50 -7.13
C ASP A 72 8.78 -7.96 -6.54
N TRP A 73 7.93 -7.35 -7.38
CA TRP A 73 6.58 -6.94 -6.99
C TRP A 73 5.74 -8.14 -6.54
N GLU A 74 5.77 -9.26 -7.26
CA GLU A 74 5.09 -10.49 -6.87
C GLU A 74 5.54 -11.01 -5.49
N LYS A 75 6.83 -10.87 -5.14
CA LYS A 75 7.33 -11.21 -3.80
C LYS A 75 6.76 -10.28 -2.73
N ILE A 76 6.66 -8.99 -3.03
CA ILE A 76 6.03 -7.99 -2.15
C ILE A 76 4.57 -8.36 -1.94
N ILE A 77 3.80 -8.62 -3.00
CA ILE A 77 2.39 -9.01 -2.92
C ILE A 77 2.20 -10.28 -2.09
N LYS A 78 3.05 -11.29 -2.29
CA LYS A 78 3.00 -12.51 -1.48
C LYS A 78 3.24 -12.21 0.01
N ALA A 79 4.23 -11.37 0.34
CA ALA A 79 4.51 -11.01 1.72
C ALA A 79 3.38 -10.16 2.36
N LEU A 80 2.72 -9.31 1.58
CA LEU A 80 1.54 -8.57 2.01
C LEU A 80 0.35 -9.50 2.25
N ALA A 81 0.15 -10.52 1.40
CA ALA A 81 -0.89 -11.53 1.60
C ALA A 81 -0.69 -12.32 2.90
N GLU A 82 0.57 -12.63 3.25
CA GLU A 82 0.90 -13.24 4.56
C GLU A 82 0.52 -12.32 5.72
N ILE A 83 0.88 -11.02 5.64
CA ILE A 83 0.46 -10.01 6.64
C ILE A 83 -1.07 -9.94 6.75
N ARG A 84 -1.77 -9.94 5.62
CA ARG A 84 -3.24 -9.93 5.60
C ARG A 84 -3.83 -11.13 6.33
N SER A 85 -3.28 -12.32 6.13
CA SER A 85 -3.76 -13.50 6.86
C SER A 85 -3.54 -13.42 8.37
N GLU A 86 -2.46 -12.74 8.81
CA GLU A 86 -2.16 -12.55 10.23
C GLU A 86 -2.99 -11.43 10.88
N LEU A 87 -3.49 -10.46 10.10
CA LEU A 87 -4.39 -9.41 10.60
C LEU A 87 -5.73 -9.96 11.14
N GLU A 88 -6.18 -11.08 10.58
CA GLU A 88 -7.45 -11.73 10.90
C GLU A 88 -7.38 -12.54 12.21
N ASP A 89 -6.19 -12.92 12.67
CA ASP A 89 -5.98 -13.73 13.86
C ASP A 89 -5.33 -12.92 14.98
N GLU A 90 -6.07 -12.74 16.08
CA GLU A 90 -5.65 -11.92 17.23
C GLU A 90 -4.33 -12.39 17.85
N THR A 91 -4.00 -13.67 17.71
CA THR A 91 -2.78 -14.29 18.23
C THR A 91 -1.54 -13.74 17.54
N PHE A 92 -1.62 -13.44 16.24
CA PHE A 92 -0.49 -12.99 15.44
C PHE A 92 -0.35 -11.46 15.39
N ARG A 93 -1.37 -10.71 15.82
CA ARG A 93 -1.38 -9.23 15.74
C ARG A 93 -0.14 -8.56 16.35
N PRO A 94 0.37 -8.94 17.53
CA PRO A 94 1.56 -8.28 18.08
C PRO A 94 2.79 -8.41 17.16
N THR A 95 3.00 -9.59 16.56
CA THR A 95 4.10 -9.81 15.62
C THR A 95 3.87 -9.12 14.28
N MET A 96 2.62 -9.12 13.81
CA MET A 96 2.23 -8.41 12.59
C MET A 96 2.44 -6.89 12.71
N LEU A 97 2.14 -6.29 13.87
CA LEU A 97 2.34 -4.86 14.09
C LEU A 97 3.81 -4.43 13.96
N GLU A 98 4.75 -5.34 14.14
CA GLU A 98 6.18 -5.08 13.95
C GLU A 98 6.63 -5.23 12.49
N ARG A 99 5.74 -5.67 11.59
CA ARG A 99 5.97 -5.84 10.15
C ARG A 99 5.36 -4.72 9.29
N ILE A 100 4.50 -3.89 9.87
CA ILE A 100 3.87 -2.75 9.20
C ILE A 100 4.53 -1.44 9.64
N GLY A 101 4.41 -0.42 8.81
CA GLY A 101 5.03 0.90 9.07
C GLY A 101 4.10 1.84 9.83
N PHE A 102 4.69 2.77 10.57
CA PHE A 102 3.98 3.85 11.25
C PHE A 102 4.74 5.14 11.00
N LEU A 103 4.36 5.85 9.93
CA LEU A 103 5.13 6.95 9.39
C LEU A 103 5.21 8.16 10.34
N PHE A 104 4.09 8.52 10.96
CA PHE A 104 4.02 9.64 11.90
C PHE A 104 4.13 9.17 13.34
N ILE A 105 4.60 10.09 14.20
CA ILE A 105 4.88 9.82 15.63
C ILE A 105 3.69 9.20 16.37
N ASP A 106 2.47 9.53 15.96
CA ASP A 106 1.22 9.09 16.56
C ASP A 106 0.48 8.04 15.72
N SER A 107 0.98 7.65 14.54
CA SER A 107 0.34 6.67 13.65
C SER A 107 0.10 5.34 14.37
N LYS A 108 1.08 4.86 15.16
CA LYS A 108 0.92 3.60 15.92
C LYS A 108 -0.16 3.72 16.98
N ALA A 109 -0.18 4.84 17.72
CA ALA A 109 -1.19 5.09 18.74
C ALA A 109 -2.60 5.11 18.11
N ARG A 110 -2.81 5.95 17.09
CA ARG A 110 -4.06 6.07 16.33
C ARG A 110 -4.51 4.74 15.71
N PHE A 111 -3.57 3.95 15.18
CA PHE A 111 -3.88 2.62 14.65
C PHE A 111 -4.38 1.69 15.76
N THR A 112 -3.71 1.67 16.91
CA THR A 112 -4.06 0.76 18.01
C THR A 112 -5.32 1.16 18.79
N GLU A 113 -5.72 2.44 18.77
CA GLU A 113 -6.97 2.92 19.39
C GLU A 113 -8.21 2.18 18.86
N ASN A 114 -8.20 1.82 17.58
CA ASN A 114 -9.27 1.06 16.92
C ASN A 114 -8.71 -0.20 16.24
N LEU A 115 -7.85 -0.94 16.97
CA LEU A 115 -7.04 -2.04 16.42
C LEU A 115 -7.83 -3.00 15.52
N ASN A 116 -8.98 -3.50 15.97
CA ASN A 116 -9.78 -4.47 15.19
C ASN A 116 -10.26 -3.87 13.87
N THR A 117 -10.86 -2.68 13.92
CA THR A 117 -11.35 -1.96 12.74
C THR A 117 -10.21 -1.65 11.77
N ASN A 118 -9.06 -1.23 12.30
CA ASN A 118 -7.90 -0.86 11.53
C ASN A 118 -7.21 -2.09 10.91
N CYS A 119 -7.18 -3.22 11.60
CA CYS A 119 -6.71 -4.48 11.02
C CYS A 119 -7.59 -4.93 9.85
N VAL A 120 -8.91 -4.87 10.00
CA VAL A 120 -9.86 -5.19 8.91
C VAL A 120 -9.68 -4.25 7.73
N ALA A 121 -9.56 -2.95 7.98
CA ALA A 121 -9.34 -1.95 6.94
C ALA A 121 -8.01 -2.16 6.20
N LEU A 122 -6.92 -2.46 6.92
CA LEU A 122 -5.61 -2.68 6.33
C LEU A 122 -5.61 -3.96 5.48
N GLY A 123 -6.27 -5.03 5.96
CA GLY A 123 -6.45 -6.25 5.19
C GLY A 123 -7.25 -6.02 3.91
N ALA A 124 -8.32 -5.20 3.97
CA ALA A 124 -9.09 -4.82 2.79
C ALA A 124 -8.26 -4.02 1.78
N MET A 125 -7.44 -3.07 2.25
CA MET A 125 -6.52 -2.31 1.40
C MET A 125 -5.49 -3.23 0.72
N ILE A 126 -4.88 -4.16 1.46
CA ILE A 126 -3.95 -5.14 0.88
C ILE A 126 -4.64 -5.98 -0.21
N SER A 127 -5.88 -6.40 0.04
CA SER A 127 -6.67 -7.15 -0.95
C SER A 127 -6.97 -6.34 -2.22
N GLN A 128 -7.14 -5.02 -2.12
CA GLN A 128 -7.28 -4.13 -3.28
C GLN A 128 -5.98 -4.10 -4.12
N ILE A 129 -4.82 -4.07 -3.46
CA ILE A 129 -3.51 -4.13 -4.14
C ILE A 129 -3.29 -5.47 -4.83
N GLU A 130 -3.65 -6.59 -4.18
CA GLU A 130 -3.60 -7.94 -4.76
C GLU A 130 -4.46 -8.04 -6.03
N THR A 131 -5.70 -7.53 -5.96
CA THR A 131 -6.65 -7.53 -7.08
C THR A 131 -6.11 -6.67 -8.24
N TRP A 132 -5.71 -5.44 -7.94
CA TRP A 132 -5.12 -4.54 -8.92
C TRP A 132 -3.89 -5.13 -9.59
N THR A 133 -3.02 -5.79 -8.82
CA THR A 133 -1.82 -6.45 -9.38
C THR A 133 -2.23 -7.56 -10.33
N SER A 134 -3.18 -8.40 -9.95
CA SER A 134 -3.66 -9.51 -10.78
C SER A 134 -4.22 -9.03 -12.12
N ASP A 135 -4.92 -7.90 -12.11
CA ASP A 135 -5.50 -7.28 -13.31
C ASP A 135 -4.43 -6.66 -14.24
N ASN A 136 -3.27 -6.28 -13.71
CA ASN A 136 -2.24 -5.54 -14.46
C ASN A 136 -0.96 -6.34 -14.77
N GLN A 137 -0.67 -7.44 -14.05
CA GLN A 137 0.62 -8.13 -14.13
C GLN A 137 0.98 -8.71 -15.50
N CYS A 138 -0.02 -9.11 -16.31
CA CYS A 138 0.22 -9.77 -17.60
C CYS A 138 0.61 -8.80 -18.73
N GLY A 139 0.50 -7.48 -18.52
CA GLY A 139 0.76 -6.46 -19.55
C GLY A 139 2.03 -5.62 -19.31
N HIS A 140 2.70 -5.82 -18.17
CA HIS A 140 3.74 -4.91 -17.70
C HIS A 140 4.90 -5.66 -17.03
N ASP A 141 6.13 -5.30 -17.39
CA ASP A 141 7.33 -5.92 -16.81
C ASP A 141 7.71 -5.36 -15.41
N CYS A 142 7.01 -4.31 -14.96
CA CYS A 142 7.28 -3.62 -13.71
C CYS A 142 6.06 -2.89 -13.16
N VAL A 143 6.18 -2.49 -11.89
CA VAL A 143 5.32 -1.51 -11.21
C VAL A 143 6.22 -0.33 -10.83
N THR A 144 5.69 0.89 -10.93
CA THR A 144 6.38 2.09 -10.43
C THR A 144 5.59 2.66 -9.27
N ILE A 145 6.27 2.90 -8.16
CA ILE A 145 5.77 3.71 -7.04
C ILE A 145 6.28 5.13 -7.24
N LEU A 146 5.38 6.10 -7.26
CA LEU A 146 5.70 7.51 -7.32
C LEU A 146 5.47 8.06 -5.91
N GLY A 147 6.58 8.24 -5.18
CA GLY A 147 6.60 8.90 -3.87
C GLY A 147 6.20 10.38 -3.93
N LEU A 148 6.18 11.02 -2.75
CA LEU A 148 5.76 12.41 -2.58
C LEU A 148 6.84 13.45 -2.92
#